data_AF-A0A971BDQ8-F1
#
_entry.id   AF-A0A971BDQ8-F1
#
_cell.length_a   1.000
_cell.length_b   1.000
_cell.length_c   1.000
_cell.angle_alpha   90.00
_cell.angle_beta   90.00
_cell.angle_gamma   90.00
#
_symmetry.space_group_name_H-M   'P 1'
#
loop_
_entity.id
_entity.type
_entity.pdbx_description
1 polymer ?
#
loop_
_entity_poly.entity_id
_entity_poly.type
_entity_poly.pdbx_seq_one_letter_code
_entity_poly.pdbx_strand_id
1 'polypeptide(L)' 'WGDSDLVSLPQQPSIPATEALGNPVSSTLYTLSGRQLSLSNHLPAGFYLLRKQYASGAVVTEKILVQTAK' A
#
# COMPACT_ATOMS: atom_id res chain seq x y z
N TRP A 1 -27.53 -38.10 -9.01
CA TRP A 1 -26.29 -38.00 -9.80
C TRP A 1 -26.33 -36.64 -10.47
N GLY A 2 -25.44 -35.74 -10.07
CA GLY A 2 -25.41 -34.36 -10.55
C GLY A 2 -25.06 -33.42 -9.40
N ASP A 3 -23.83 -33.56 -8.88
CA ASP A 3 -23.20 -32.63 -7.96
C ASP A 3 -23.32 -31.21 -8.51
N SER A 4 -23.97 -30.32 -7.75
CA SER A 4 -23.73 -28.89 -7.91
C SER A 4 -22.31 -28.67 -7.40
N ASP A 5 -21.34 -28.58 -8.30
CA ASP A 5 -19.98 -28.12 -8.02
C ASP A 5 -20.07 -26.69 -7.47
N LEU A 6 -20.32 -26.57 -6.17
CA LEU A 6 -20.26 -25.34 -5.42
C LEU A 6 -18.78 -24.95 -5.37
N VAL A 7 -18.38 -24.11 -6.31
CA VAL A 7 -17.05 -23.50 -6.32
C VAL A 7 -16.95 -22.59 -5.10
N SER A 8 -16.20 -23.04 -4.10
CA SER A 8 -15.85 -22.22 -2.94
C SER A 8 -15.05 -21.01 -3.41
N LEU A 9 -15.52 -19.80 -3.08
CA LEU A 9 -14.71 -18.59 -3.22
C LEU A 9 -13.43 -18.76 -2.40
N PRO A 10 -12.26 -18.32 -2.90
CA PRO A 10 -11.03 -18.38 -2.14
C PRO A 10 -11.24 -17.62 -0.83
N GLN A 11 -11.02 -18.33 0.28
CA GLN A 11 -11.11 -17.75 1.62
C GLN A 11 -10.18 -16.54 1.66
N GLN A 12 -10.77 -15.37 1.87
CA GLN A 12 -10.04 -14.14 2.05
C GLN A 12 -9.04 -14.36 3.21
N PRO A 13 -7.72 -14.23 2.98
CA PRO A 13 -6.76 -14.44 4.04
C PRO A 13 -7.09 -13.48 5.20
N SER A 14 -7.16 -14.05 6.40
CA SER A 14 -7.42 -13.34 7.67
C SER A 14 -6.31 -12.38 8.09
N ILE A 15 -5.21 -12.38 7.33
CA ILE A 15 -4.09 -11.48 7.48
C ILE A 15 -4.38 -10.27 6.56
N PRO A 16 -4.27 -9.02 7.05
CA PRO A 16 -4.35 -7.85 6.20
C PRO A 16 -3.43 -8.07 4.99
N ALA A 17 -3.95 -7.87 3.77
CA ALA A 17 -3.23 -8.20 2.54
C ALA A 17 -1.82 -7.58 2.47
N THR A 18 -1.56 -6.53 3.26
CA THR A 18 -0.27 -5.85 3.41
C THR A 18 0.72 -6.52 4.37
N GLU A 19 0.27 -7.23 5.41
CA GLU A 19 1.16 -7.94 6.35
C GLU A 19 1.81 -9.16 5.69
N ALA A 20 1.08 -9.86 4.82
CA ALA A 20 1.62 -10.97 4.03
C ALA A 20 2.70 -10.55 3.02
N LEU A 21 2.77 -9.26 2.67
CA LEU A 21 3.77 -8.74 1.72
C LEU A 21 5.14 -8.50 2.38
N GLY A 22 5.22 -8.55 3.71
CA GLY A 22 6.44 -8.26 4.46
C GLY A 22 6.81 -6.77 4.42
N ASN A 23 8.11 -6.47 4.53
CA ASN A 23 8.60 -5.09 4.46
C ASN A 23 8.75 -4.61 3.01
N PRO A 24 8.40 -3.36 2.69
CA PRO A 24 8.64 -2.81 1.37
C PRO A 24 10.14 -2.71 1.08
N VAL A 25 10.56 -3.12 -0.13
CA VAL A 25 11.94 -2.99 -0.63
C VAL A 25 12.24 -1.58 -1.10
N SER A 26 11.21 -0.83 -1.51
CA SER A 26 11.34 0.59 -1.85
C SER A 26 10.06 1.33 -1.50
N SER A 27 10.23 2.62 -1.23
CA SER A 27 9.12 3.54 -0.97
C SER A 27 9.37 4.84 -1.71
N THR A 28 8.33 5.38 -2.34
CA THR A 28 8.39 6.62 -3.10
C THR A 28 7.19 7.47 -2.74
N LEU A 29 7.43 8.74 -2.47
CA LEU A 29 6.39 9.68 -2.10
C LEU A 29 5.96 10.49 -3.33
N TYR A 30 4.67 10.75 -3.44
CA TYR A 30 4.09 11.61 -4.47
C TYR A 30 3.18 12.65 -3.83
N THR A 31 3.12 13.84 -4.41
CA THR A 31 2.02 14.77 -4.17
C THR A 31 0.71 14.19 -4.71
N LEU A 32 -0.43 14.72 -4.26
CA LEU A 32 -1.73 14.34 -4.83
C LEU A 32 -1.87 14.65 -6.32
N SER A 33 -1.07 15.59 -6.84
CA SER A 33 -0.98 15.89 -8.28
C SER A 33 -0.07 14.92 -9.06
N GLY A 34 0.50 13.91 -8.40
CA GLY A 34 1.36 12.89 -9.03
C GLY A 34 2.83 13.27 -9.18
N ARG A 35 3.27 14.41 -8.60
CA ARG A 35 4.70 14.78 -8.60
C ARG A 35 5.45 13.93 -7.60
N GLN A 36 6.47 13.21 -8.06
CA GLN A 36 7.38 12.47 -7.20
C GLN A 36 8.21 13.42 -6.32
N LEU A 37 8.32 13.08 -5.04
CA LEU A 37 9.14 13.76 -4.05
C LEU A 37 10.17 12.80 -3.45
N SER A 38 11.34 13.34 -3.09
CA SER A 38 12.29 12.62 -2.24
C SER A 38 11.73 12.50 -0.83
N LEU A 39 11.91 11.35 -0.20
CA LEU A 39 11.64 11.16 1.23
C LEU A 39 12.69 11.94 2.03
N SER A 40 12.45 13.24 2.21
CA SER A 40 13.26 14.12 3.06
C SER A 40 12.60 14.31 4.42
N ASN A 41 13.39 14.59 5.46
CA ASN A 41 12.90 14.83 6.82
C ASN A 41 12.00 16.07 6.95
N HIS A 42 11.94 16.93 5.93
CA HIS A 42 11.14 18.16 5.93
C HIS A 42 10.11 18.12 4.81
N LEU A 43 8.95 17.53 5.09
CA LEU A 43 7.78 17.59 4.22
C LEU A 43 6.78 18.60 4.79
N PRO A 44 6.24 19.53 3.98
CA PRO A 44 5.14 20.36 4.42
C PRO A 44 3.96 19.51 4.90
N ALA A 45 3.24 19.99 5.91
CA ALA A 45 2.03 19.32 6.35
C ALA A 45 1.00 19.26 5.21
N GLY A 46 0.33 18.12 5.07
CA GLY A 46 -0.61 17.88 3.98
C GLY A 46 -0.77 16.41 3.64
N PHE A 47 -1.55 16.15 2.59
CA PHE A 47 -1.78 14.80 2.11
C PHE A 47 -0.84 14.43 0.97
N TYR A 48 -0.37 13.19 1.00
CA TYR A 48 0.55 12.63 0.02
C TYR A 48 0.15 11.19 -0.32
N LEU A 49 0.70 10.67 -1.41
CA LEU A 49 0.59 9.27 -1.79
C LEU A 49 1.94 8.58 -1.54
N LEU A 50 1.95 7.55 -0.71
CA LEU A 50 3.10 6.71 -0.45
C LEU A 50 2.97 5.43 -1.27
N ARG A 51 3.81 5.29 -2.28
CA ARG A 51 3.90 4.08 -3.11
C ARG A 51 4.97 3.17 -2.52
N LYS A 52 4.57 1.98 -2.09
CA LYS A 52 5.42 0.92 -1.54
C LYS A 52 5.56 -0.19 -2.56
N GLN A 53 6.79 -0.63 -2.81
CA GLN A 53 7.08 -1.79 -3.64
C GLN A 53 7.63 -2.89 -2.74
N TYR A 54 7.13 -4.11 -2.89
CA TYR A 54 7.52 -5.27 -2.10
C TYR A 54 8.37 -6.24 -2.93
N ALA A 55 9.12 -7.12 -2.26
CA ALA A 55 9.99 -8.11 -2.92
C ALA A 55 9.21 -9.06 -3.84
N SER A 56 7.94 -9.31 -3.53
CA SER A 56 7.03 -10.11 -4.36
C SER A 56 6.64 -9.43 -5.69
N GLY A 57 7.02 -8.17 -5.90
CA GLY A 57 6.58 -7.36 -7.03
C GLY A 57 5.24 -6.65 -6.81
N ALA A 58 4.55 -6.92 -5.70
CA ALA A 58 3.35 -6.18 -5.32
C ALA A 58 3.66 -4.69 -5.14
N VAL A 59 2.72 -3.85 -5.57
CA VAL A 59 2.79 -2.40 -5.42
C VAL A 59 1.53 -1.93 -4.69
N VAL A 60 1.72 -1.26 -3.56
CA VAL A 60 0.64 -0.70 -2.76
C VAL A 60 0.80 0.82 -2.74
N THR A 61 -0.30 1.54 -2.94
CA THR A 61 -0.32 3.01 -2.83
C THR A 61 -1.27 3.40 -1.72
N GLU A 62 -0.75 4.13 -0.73
CA GLU A 62 -1.50 4.59 0.44
C GLU A 62 -1.59 6.11 0.43
N LYS A 63 -2.74 6.65 0.83
CA LYS A 63 -2.85 8.09 1.11
C LYS A 63 -2.44 8.33 2.57
N ILE A 64 -1.43 9.16 2.77
CA ILE A 64 -0.92 9.52 4.11
C ILE A 64 -1.15 11.00 4.40
N LEU A 65 -1.31 11.33 5.69
CA LEU A 65 -1.37 12.70 6.20
C LEU A 65 -0.07 13.00 6.94
N VAL A 66 0.69 13.96 6.46
CA VAL A 66 1.86 14.52 7.16
C VAL A 66 1.36 15.70 8.01
N GLN A 67 1.66 15.67 9.30
CA GLN A 67 1.36 16.75 10.23
C GLN A 67 2.67 17.38 10.72
N THR A 68 2.66 18.68 11.01
CA THR A 68 3.79 19.30 11.71
C THR A 68 3.88 18.70 13.11
N ALA A 69 5.07 18.25 13.51
CA ALA A 69 5.32 17.90 14.90
C ALA A 69 5.04 19.13 15.77
N LYS A 70 4.13 18.98 16.74
CA LYS A 70 3.71 20.04 17.66
C LYS A 70 4.68 20.14 18.83
#